data_AF-A0A846CC87-F1
#
_entry.id   AF-A0A846CC87-F1
#
_cell.length_a   1.000
_cell.length_b   1.000
_cell.length_c   1.000
_cell.angle_alpha   90.00
_cell.angle_beta   90.00
_cell.angle_gamma   90.00
#
_symmetry.space_group_name_H-M   'P 1'
#
loop_
_entity.id
_entity.type
_entity.pdbx_description
1 polymer ?
#
loop_
_entity_poly.entity_id
_entity_poly.type
_entity_poly.pdbx_seq_one_letter_code
_entity_poly.pdbx_strand_id
1 'polypeptide(L)'
;MWQTEFEFTLPKGYLDSDGNVHRIGIMRLAKAIDEIVPLRDPRVKLNPAYATVIILSRVVIRLGALDEINPVIIENLYACDLDYLINFYRKINDLEENNLSAEKEE
;
A
#
# COMPACT_ATOMS: atom_id res chain seq x y z
N MET A 1 12.41 13.63 16.21
CA MET A 1 11.11 13.12 15.73
C MET A 1 11.42 12.02 14.74
N TRP A 2 10.79 10.85 14.85
CA TRP A 2 11.05 9.76 13.89
C TRP A 2 10.25 9.95 12.61
N GLN A 3 10.77 9.44 11.49
CA GLN A 3 10.16 9.56 10.18
C GLN A 3 8.91 8.69 10.11
N THR A 4 7.79 9.26 9.66
CA THR A 4 6.51 8.56 9.53
C THR A 4 5.96 8.58 8.11
N GLU A 5 6.64 9.25 7.19
CA GLU A 5 6.27 9.42 5.79
C GLU A 5 7.46 9.11 4.89
N PHE A 6 7.21 8.36 3.82
CA PHE A 6 8.23 7.82 2.94
C PHE A 6 7.82 8.02 1.49
N GLU A 7 8.73 8.58 0.70
CA GLU A 7 8.53 8.76 -0.73
C GLU A 7 8.73 7.45 -1.48
N PHE A 8 7.90 7.22 -2.49
CA PHE A 8 8.03 6.08 -3.39
C PHE A 8 7.84 6.52 -4.85
N THR A 9 8.29 5.68 -5.78
CA THR A 9 8.07 5.89 -7.22
C THR A 9 7.55 4.60 -7.84
N LEU A 10 6.34 4.65 -8.39
CA LEU A 10 5.73 3.52 -9.08
C LEU A 10 6.55 3.12 -10.32
N PRO A 11 6.79 1.81 -10.56
CA PRO A 11 7.44 1.29 -11.76
C PRO A 11 6.83 1.80 -13.08
N LYS A 12 5.51 1.78 -13.23
CA LYS A 12 4.80 2.28 -14.43
C LYS A 12 4.02 3.54 -14.12
N GLY A 13 3.27 3.55 -13.02
CA GLY A 13 2.45 4.68 -12.60
C GLY A 13 0.97 4.44 -12.82
N TYR A 14 0.17 5.21 -12.09
CA TYR A 14 -1.27 5.30 -12.28
C TYR A 14 -1.58 6.21 -13.48
N LEU A 15 -2.30 5.68 -14.48
CA LEU A 15 -2.84 6.44 -15.60
C LEU A 15 -4.25 6.91 -15.23
N ASP A 16 -4.46 8.22 -15.16
CA ASP A 16 -5.77 8.80 -14.85
C ASP A 16 -6.69 8.82 -16.08
N SER A 17 -7.93 9.32 -15.90
CA SER A 17 -8.91 9.44 -16.98
C SER A 17 -8.54 10.47 -18.06
N ASP A 18 -7.68 11.42 -17.73
CA ASP A 18 -7.25 12.51 -18.62
C ASP A 18 -5.95 12.16 -19.37
N GLY A 19 -5.39 10.98 -19.11
CA GLY A 19 -4.17 10.48 -19.75
C GLY A 19 -2.87 10.90 -19.04
N ASN A 20 -2.95 11.48 -17.84
CA ASN A 20 -1.78 11.81 -17.04
C ASN A 20 -1.25 10.58 -16.30
N VAL A 21 0.07 10.52 -16.13
CA VAL A 21 0.74 9.42 -15.43
C VAL A 21 1.30 9.91 -14.10
N HIS A 22 0.79 9.35 -13.01
CA HIS A 22 1.20 9.66 -11.64
C HIS A 22 2.10 8.55 -11.09
N ARG A 23 3.35 8.89 -10.76
CA ARG A 23 4.35 7.91 -10.29
C ARG A 23 4.90 8.18 -8.91
N ILE A 24 5.14 9.44 -8.58
CA ILE A 24 5.77 9.85 -7.33
C ILE A 24 4.68 9.98 -6.28
N GLY A 25 4.85 9.30 -5.14
CA GLY A 25 3.88 9.33 -4.06
C GLY A 25 4.53 9.35 -2.68
N ILE A 26 3.69 9.53 -1.67
CA ILE A 26 4.07 9.42 -0.26
C ILE A 26 3.18 8.38 0.40
N MET A 27 3.82 7.45 1.11
CA MET A 27 3.14 6.53 2.02
C MET A 27 3.53 6.85 3.45
N ARG A 28 2.55 6.87 4.36
CA ARG A 28 2.82 6.96 5.80
C ARG A 28 2.88 5.59 6.46
N LEU A 29 3.49 5.51 7.63
CA LEU A 29 3.36 4.34 8.50
C LEU A 29 1.88 4.02 8.76
N ALA A 30 1.59 2.73 8.75
CA ALA A 30 0.30 2.21 9.11
C ALA A 30 0.07 2.36 10.61
N LYS A 31 -1.16 2.71 10.98
CA LYS A 31 -1.61 2.57 12.37
C LYS A 31 -2.46 1.31 12.46
N ALA A 32 -2.60 0.76 13.66
CA ALA A 32 -3.48 -0.40 13.90
C ALA A 32 -4.92 -0.20 13.38
N ILE A 33 -5.43 1.04 13.40
CA ILE A 33 -6.76 1.35 12.86
C ILE A 33 -6.86 1.12 11.34
N ASP A 34 -5.76 1.28 10.60
CA ASP A 34 -5.72 1.05 9.15
C ASP A 34 -5.83 -0.43 8.80
N GLU A 35 -5.47 -1.33 9.72
CA GLU A 35 -5.60 -2.78 9.59
C GLU A 35 -6.97 -3.29 10.07
N ILE A 36 -7.54 -2.68 11.11
CA ILE A 36 -8.79 -3.14 11.73
C ILE A 36 -10.03 -2.66 10.97
N VAL A 37 -10.05 -1.40 10.51
CA VAL A 37 -11.22 -0.83 9.82
C VAL A 37 -11.58 -1.58 8.54
N PRO A 38 -10.63 -2.00 7.67
CA PRO A 38 -10.92 -2.76 6.45
C PRO A 38 -11.74 -4.03 6.69
N LEU A 39 -11.57 -4.71 7.83
CA LEU A 39 -12.26 -5.96 8.15
C LEU A 39 -13.79 -5.79 8.26
N ARG A 40 -14.27 -4.55 8.38
CA ARG A 40 -15.70 -4.23 8.41
C ARG A 40 -16.29 -4.03 7.02
N ASP A 41 -15.48 -3.80 5.99
CA ASP A 41 -15.93 -3.56 4.63
C ASP A 41 -16.57 -4.83 4.04
N PRO A 42 -17.80 -4.76 3.47
CA PRO A 42 -18.46 -5.92 2.87
C PRO A 42 -17.64 -6.61 1.77
N ARG A 43 -16.82 -5.86 1.01
CA ARG A 43 -15.95 -6.41 -0.03
C ARG A 43 -14.85 -7.28 0.56
N VAL A 44 -14.31 -6.90 1.73
CA VAL A 44 -13.31 -7.69 2.47
C VAL A 44 -13.93 -8.96 3.06
N LYS A 45 -15.18 -8.89 3.54
CA LYS A 45 -15.90 -10.08 4.01
C LYS A 45 -16.12 -11.11 2.90
N LEU A 46 -16.36 -10.64 1.67
CA LEU A 46 -16.53 -11.50 0.50
C LEU A 46 -15.17 -11.99 -0.04
N ASN A 47 -14.16 -11.14 -0.03
CA ASN A 47 -12.81 -11.44 -0.51
C ASN A 47 -11.77 -10.82 0.44
N PRO A 48 -11.19 -11.61 1.36
CA PRO A 48 -10.20 -11.13 2.32
C PRO A 48 -8.99 -10.45 1.68
N ALA A 49 -8.61 -10.83 0.45
CA ALA A 49 -7.48 -10.22 -0.26
C ALA A 49 -7.73 -8.73 -0.59
N TYR A 50 -9.00 -8.28 -0.60
CA TYR A 50 -9.35 -6.89 -0.83
C TYR A 50 -8.95 -5.97 0.33
N ALA A 51 -8.64 -6.52 1.51
CA ALA A 51 -8.15 -5.73 2.65
C ALA A 51 -6.90 -4.91 2.26
N THR A 52 -5.99 -5.51 1.49
CA THR A 52 -4.77 -4.86 0.99
C THR A 52 -5.08 -3.58 0.21
N VAL A 53 -6.08 -3.59 -0.65
CA VAL A 53 -6.50 -2.42 -1.45
C VAL A 53 -6.96 -1.29 -0.52
N ILE A 54 -7.79 -1.62 0.47
CA ILE A 54 -8.28 -0.64 1.43
C ILE A 54 -7.13 -0.08 2.28
N ILE A 55 -6.24 -0.94 2.80
CA ILE A 55 -5.09 -0.51 3.59
C ILE A 55 -4.23 0.47 2.78
N LEU A 56 -3.83 0.07 1.56
CA LEU A 56 -3.01 0.91 0.68
C LEU A 56 -3.67 2.26 0.39
N SER A 57 -4.99 2.28 0.13
CA SER A 57 -5.72 3.53 -0.11
C SER A 57 -5.74 4.49 1.08
N ARG A 58 -5.53 3.98 2.31
CA ARG A 58 -5.52 4.79 3.55
C ARG A 58 -4.14 5.29 3.93
N VAL A 59 -3.09 4.59 3.51
CA VAL A 59 -1.70 4.89 3.89
C VAL A 59 -0.92 5.59 2.79
N VAL A 60 -1.33 5.47 1.52
CA VAL A 60 -0.85 6.36 0.45
C VAL A 60 -1.58 7.69 0.60
N ILE A 61 -0.84 8.74 0.99
CA ILE A 61 -1.41 10.06 1.28
C ILE A 61 -1.21 11.05 0.12
N ARG A 62 -0.37 10.70 -0.85
CA ARG A 62 -0.17 11.48 -2.08
C ARG A 62 0.25 10.57 -3.22
N LEU A 63 -0.26 10.81 -4.42
CA LEU A 63 0.22 10.22 -5.66
C LEU A 63 0.09 11.24 -6.79
N GLY A 64 1.22 11.75 -7.25
CA GLY A 64 1.27 12.83 -8.23
C GLY A 64 0.47 14.05 -7.80
N ALA A 65 -0.48 14.46 -8.65
CA ALA A 65 -1.31 15.65 -8.47
C ALA A 65 -2.78 15.28 -8.15
N LEU A 66 -3.04 14.04 -7.75
CA LEU A 66 -4.39 13.61 -7.35
C LEU A 66 -4.79 14.31 -6.06
N ASP A 67 -6.04 14.81 -6.02
CA ASP A 67 -6.60 15.48 -4.85
C ASP A 67 -6.79 14.54 -3.66
N GLU A 68 -7.21 13.30 -3.94
CA GLU A 68 -7.42 12.26 -2.95
C GLU A 68 -7.00 10.89 -3.45
N ILE A 69 -6.67 10.00 -2.51
CA ILE A 69 -6.44 8.58 -2.77
C ILE A 69 -7.62 7.80 -2.21
N ASN A 70 -8.22 6.98 -3.06
CA ASN A 70 -9.35 6.14 -2.72
C ASN A 70 -9.12 4.71 -3.27
N PRO A 71 -9.93 3.71 -2.87
CA PRO A 71 -9.73 2.33 -3.31
C PRO A 71 -9.72 2.15 -4.84
N VAL A 72 -10.49 2.95 -5.57
CA VAL A 72 -10.59 2.86 -7.04
C VAL A 72 -9.24 3.16 -7.70
N ILE A 73 -8.47 4.12 -7.17
CA ILE A 73 -7.12 4.41 -7.68
C ILE A 73 -6.21 3.19 -7.52
N ILE A 74 -6.23 2.55 -6.35
CA ILE A 74 -5.41 1.37 -6.06
C ILE A 74 -5.84 0.16 -6.92
N GLU A 75 -7.14 -0.02 -7.15
CA GLU A 75 -7.69 -1.06 -8.03
C GLU A 75 -7.23 -0.91 -9.48
N ASN A 76 -7.02 0.32 -9.95
CA ASN A 76 -6.66 0.64 -11.32
C ASN A 76 -5.14 0.75 -11.54
N LEU A 77 -4.33 0.39 -10.54
CA LEU A 77 -2.89 0.24 -10.74
C LEU A 77 -2.58 -0.98 -11.62
N TYR A 78 -1.49 -0.89 -12.38
CA TYR A 78 -0.92 -2.09 -12.98
C TYR A 78 -0.49 -3.07 -11.90
N ALA A 79 -0.54 -4.38 -12.20
CA ALA A 79 -0.19 -5.42 -11.23
C ALA A 79 1.23 -5.24 -10.64
N CYS A 80 2.19 -4.76 -11.43
CA CYS A 80 3.54 -4.48 -10.95
C CYS A 80 3.62 -3.27 -10.00
N ASP A 81 2.76 -2.27 -10.18
CA ASP A 81 2.69 -1.11 -9.29
C ASP A 81 2.00 -1.48 -7.98
N LEU A 82 0.94 -2.29 -8.03
CA LEU A 82 0.30 -2.83 -6.84
C LEU A 82 1.27 -3.69 -6.02
N ASP A 83 1.98 -4.62 -6.66
CA ASP A 83 3.00 -5.44 -6.01
C ASP A 83 4.12 -4.60 -5.38
N TYR A 84 4.59 -3.58 -6.10
CA TYR A 84 5.54 -2.61 -5.57
C TYR A 84 5.04 -1.93 -4.30
N LEU A 85 3.78 -1.46 -4.27
CA LEU A 85 3.21 -0.81 -3.08
C LEU A 85 3.04 -1.78 -1.91
N ILE A 86 2.68 -3.04 -2.15
CA ILE A 86 2.59 -4.08 -1.12
C ILE A 86 3.97 -4.30 -0.48
N ASN A 87 5.01 -4.44 -1.30
CA ASN A 87 6.37 -4.63 -0.81
C ASN A 87 6.89 -3.39 -0.08
N PHE A 88 6.61 -2.19 -0.60
CA PHE A 88 6.96 -0.95 0.05
C PHE A 88 6.27 -0.79 1.42
N TYR A 89 4.98 -1.10 1.48
CA TYR A 89 4.20 -1.10 2.72
C TYR A 89 4.81 -2.02 3.78
N ARG A 90 5.16 -3.25 3.41
CA ARG A 90 5.79 -4.20 4.34
C ARG A 90 7.12 -3.67 4.85
N LYS A 91 7.96 -3.17 3.94
CA LYS A 91 9.28 -2.63 4.26
C LYS A 91 9.23 -1.47 5.25
N ILE A 92 8.38 -0.46 5.01
CA ILE A 92 8.37 0.73 5.88
C ILE A 92 7.73 0.45 7.25
N ASN A 93 6.89 -0.58 7.36
CA ASN A 93 6.23 -0.97 8.61
C ASN A 93 6.97 -2.11 9.35
N ASP A 94 8.18 -2.47 8.93
CA ASP A 94 8.97 -3.57 9.50
C ASP A 94 8.17 -4.89 9.57
N LEU A 95 7.32 -5.13 8.57
CA LEU A 95 6.52 -6.35 8.40
C LEU A 95 7.20 -7.35 7.46
N GLU A 96 8.46 -7.12 7.08
CA GLU A 96 9.26 -8.16 6.45
C GLU A 96 9.33 -9.35 7.41
N GLU A 97 9.12 -10.56 6.89
CA GLU A 97 9.39 -11.76 7.65
C GLU A 97 10.87 -11.70 8.04
N ASN A 98 11.15 -11.40 9.31
CA ASN A 98 12.40 -11.83 9.92
C ASN A 98 12.40 -13.35 9.73
N ASN A 99 13.09 -13.83 8.70
CA ASN A 99 13.54 -15.19 8.62
C ASN A 99 14.34 -15.42 9.91
N LEU A 100 13.66 -15.93 10.94
CA LEU A 100 14.26 -16.57 12.09
C LEU A 100 15.03 -17.77 11.53
N SER A 101 16.22 -17.52 11.01
CA SER A 101 17.18 -18.55 10.70
C SER A 101 17.64 -19.17 12.03
N ALA A 102 17.58 -20.49 12.10
CA ALA A 102 18.17 -21.38 13.11
C ALA A 102 17.32 -21.72 14.36
N GLU A 103 16.54 -22.80 14.23
CA GLU A 103 16.70 -24.00 15.08
C GLU A 103 16.62 -25.20 14.11
N LYS A 104 17.61 -26.08 13.93
CA LYS A 104 18.63 -26.56 14.87
C LYS A 104 19.94 -26.87 14.15
N GLU A 105 21.05 -26.44 14.77
CA GLU A 105 22.29 -27.19 14.77
C GLU A 105 22.08 -28.47 15.60
N GLU A 106 22.24 -29.64 14.98
CA GLU A 106 22.97 -30.84 15.45
C GLU A 106 22.89 -31.95 14.38
#